data_AF-A0A8J7L9B6-F1
#
_entry.id   AF-A0A8J7L9B6-F1
#
_cell.length_a   1.000
_cell.length_b   1.000
_cell.length_c   1.000
_cell.angle_alpha   90.00
_cell.angle_beta   90.00
_cell.angle_gamma   90.00
#
_symmetry.space_group_name_H-M   'P 1'
#
loop_
_entity.id
_entity.type
_entity.pdbx_description
1 polymer ?
#
loop_
_entity_poly.entity_id
_entity_poly.type
_entity_poly.pdbx_seq_one_letter_code
_entity_poly.pdbx_strand_id
1 'polypeptide(L)'
;MTKVRIIHLVTHGLLDDFGFGVPGAIALAPDPTPKTEQQDSNGFLTAGEIFDMKLNAELVVLSACETGQGKITGDGVIGLSRSLIAAGVPSVVVSLWSVDDKSTMLAKK
;
A
#
# COMPACT_ATOMS: atom_id res chain seq x y z
N MET A 1 -0.97 -20.83 12.70
CA MET A 1 -1.19 -19.59 11.92
C MET A 1 -0.92 -18.42 12.83
N THR A 2 0.07 -17.59 12.51
CA THR A 2 0.40 -16.37 13.26
C THR A 2 -0.78 -15.40 13.16
N LYS A 3 -1.48 -15.19 14.28
CA LYS A 3 -2.61 -14.26 14.36
C LYS A 3 -2.05 -12.88 14.69
N VAL A 4 -2.00 -12.00 13.70
CA VAL A 4 -1.54 -10.61 13.87
C VAL A 4 -2.77 -9.74 13.96
N ARG A 5 -3.03 -9.11 15.11
CA ARG A 5 -4.23 -8.27 15.26
C ARG A 5 -4.14 -6.98 14.45
N ILE A 6 -2.93 -6.39 14.37
CA ILE A 6 -2.70 -5.10 13.74
C ILE A 6 -1.46 -5.18 12.87
N ILE A 7 -1.58 -4.74 11.62
CA ILE A 7 -0.47 -4.51 10.70
C ILE A 7 -0.33 -2.99 10.53
N HIS A 8 0.84 -2.43 10.87
CA HIS A 8 1.15 -1.01 10.64
C HIS A 8 2.32 -0.91 9.66
N LEU A 9 2.08 -0.29 8.52
CA LEU A 9 3.06 -0.09 7.46
C LEU A 9 3.30 1.40 7.27
N VAL A 10 4.57 1.80 7.31
CA VAL A 10 5.01 3.17 7.00
C VAL A 10 5.96 3.08 5.82
N THR A 11 5.52 3.56 4.66
CA THR A 11 6.15 3.28 3.37
C THR A 11 5.87 4.40 2.36
N HIS A 12 6.57 4.42 1.24
CA HIS A 12 6.14 5.20 0.07
C HIS A 12 5.02 4.45 -0.67
N GLY A 13 3.98 5.17 -1.05
CA GLY A 13 2.94 4.69 -1.95
C GLY A 13 3.21 5.19 -3.37
N LEU A 14 2.91 4.36 -4.36
CA LEU A 14 2.86 4.75 -5.77
C LEU A 14 1.41 4.59 -6.25
N LEU A 15 0.92 5.53 -7.04
CA LEU A 15 -0.47 5.56 -7.53
C LEU A 15 -0.65 5.07 -8.96
N ASP A 16 0.46 4.73 -9.63
CA ASP A 16 0.41 4.26 -11.01
C ASP A 16 -0.24 2.88 -11.12
N ASP A 17 -0.73 2.56 -12.32
CA ASP A 17 -1.16 1.21 -12.66
C ASP A 17 0.07 0.39 -13.06
N PHE A 18 0.37 -0.63 -12.26
CA PHE A 18 1.50 -1.53 -12.48
C PHE A 18 1.13 -2.76 -13.35
N GLY A 19 0.06 -2.66 -14.15
CA GLY A 19 -0.30 -3.66 -15.17
C GLY A 19 -1.32 -4.71 -14.70
N PHE A 20 -1.93 -4.52 -13.54
CA PHE A 20 -2.87 -5.47 -12.92
C PHE A 20 -4.30 -4.93 -12.83
N GLY A 21 -4.59 -3.77 -13.42
CA GLY A 21 -5.94 -3.20 -13.53
C GLY A 21 -6.47 -2.56 -12.23
N VAL A 22 -5.73 -2.68 -11.12
CA VAL A 22 -5.95 -1.94 -9.88
C VAL A 22 -4.72 -1.06 -9.64
N PRO A 23 -4.85 0.28 -9.70
CA PRO A 23 -3.74 1.18 -9.47
C PRO A 23 -3.27 1.12 -8.01
N GLY A 24 -1.96 1.27 -7.81
CA GLY A 24 -1.38 1.34 -6.48
C GLY A 24 -0.30 0.30 -6.23
N ALA A 25 0.80 0.71 -5.59
CA ALA A 25 1.78 -0.18 -4.99
C ALA A 25 2.41 0.45 -3.75
N ILE A 26 2.93 -0.37 -2.84
CA ILE A 26 3.76 0.07 -1.73
C ILE A 26 5.20 -0.41 -1.94
N ALA A 27 6.18 0.47 -1.69
CA ALA A 27 7.60 0.14 -1.82
C ALA A 27 8.11 -0.55 -0.54
N LEU A 28 8.55 -1.79 -0.68
CA LEU A 28 9.19 -2.57 0.38
C LEU A 28 10.70 -2.61 0.17
N ALA A 29 11.42 -3.01 1.22
CA ALA A 29 12.84 -3.31 1.08
C ALA A 29 13.02 -4.40 0.01
N PRO A 30 13.94 -4.21 -0.96
CA PRO A 30 14.24 -5.26 -1.91
C PRO A 30 14.77 -6.49 -1.18
N ASP A 31 14.37 -7.66 -1.65
CA ASP A 31 14.87 -8.92 -1.10
C ASP A 31 16.39 -9.01 -1.34
N PRO A 32 17.22 -9.20 -0.31
CA PRO A 32 18.66 -9.33 -0.47
C PRO A 32 19.07 -10.66 -1.12
N THR A 33 18.14 -11.61 -1.29
CA THR A 33 18.43 -12.89 -1.93
C THR A 33 18.65 -12.72 -3.44
N PRO A 34 19.65 -13.41 -4.03
CA PRO A 34 19.89 -13.35 -5.47
C PRO A 34 18.66 -13.84 -6.22
N LYS A 35 18.18 -13.03 -7.19
CA LYS A 35 17.01 -13.35 -8.01
C LYS A 35 17.20 -14.69 -8.73
N THR A 36 16.46 -15.71 -8.32
CA THR A 36 16.14 -16.84 -9.18
C THR A 36 15.11 -16.39 -10.22
N GLU A 37 15.14 -16.93 -11.44
CA GLU A 37 14.31 -16.53 -12.60
C GLU A 37 12.77 -16.55 -12.38
N GLN A 38 12.33 -16.91 -11.18
CA GLN A 38 10.92 -17.08 -10.78
C GLN A 38 10.47 -16.08 -9.69
N GLN A 39 11.32 -15.14 -9.27
CA GLN A 39 10.98 -14.14 -8.25
C GLN A 39 11.11 -12.71 -8.81
N ASP A 40 9.97 -12.15 -9.21
CA ASP A 40 9.80 -10.72 -9.48
C ASP A 40 9.75 -9.93 -8.16
N SER A 41 10.76 -10.08 -7.31
CA SER A 41 10.93 -9.23 -6.12
C SER A 41 11.52 -7.89 -6.54
N ASN A 42 10.73 -7.10 -7.25
CA ASN A 42 11.08 -5.74 -7.69
C ASN A 42 11.03 -4.71 -6.53
N GLY A 43 10.71 -5.16 -5.31
CA GLY A 43 10.60 -4.32 -4.13
C GLY A 43 9.26 -3.57 -4.05
N PHE A 44 8.30 -3.88 -4.93
CA PHE A 44 6.96 -3.31 -4.87
C PHE A 44 5.96 -4.40 -4.51
N LEU A 45 5.03 -4.08 -3.61
CA LEU A 45 3.85 -4.87 -3.36
C LEU A 45 2.66 -4.14 -3.95
N THR A 46 2.16 -4.62 -5.08
CA THR A 46 1.10 -4.01 -5.87
C THR A 46 -0.28 -4.24 -5.24
N ALA A 47 -1.24 -3.38 -5.58
CA ALA A 47 -2.63 -3.54 -5.17
C ALA A 47 -3.25 -4.84 -5.71
N GLY A 48 -2.82 -5.31 -6.88
CA GLY A 48 -3.22 -6.61 -7.44
C GLY A 48 -2.70 -7.78 -6.61
N GLU A 49 -1.42 -7.77 -6.21
CA GLU A 49 -0.87 -8.81 -5.34
C GLU A 49 -1.56 -8.82 -3.98
N ILE A 50 -1.79 -7.65 -3.37
CA ILE A 50 -2.52 -7.54 -2.09
C ILE A 50 -3.93 -8.12 -2.22
N PHE A 51 -4.61 -7.88 -3.33
CA PHE A 51 -5.96 -8.37 -3.56
C PHE A 51 -6.05 -9.90 -3.48
N ASP A 52 -5.04 -10.61 -3.98
CA ASP A 52 -4.97 -12.07 -3.95
C ASP A 52 -4.45 -12.66 -2.62
N MET A 53 -4.02 -11.81 -1.67
CA MET A 53 -3.56 -12.25 -0.36
C MET A 53 -4.72 -12.69 0.54
N LYS A 54 -4.40 -13.53 1.53
CA LYS A 54 -5.29 -13.87 2.65
C LYS A 54 -4.71 -13.32 3.94
N LEU A 55 -5.05 -12.07 4.26
CA LEU A 55 -4.59 -11.40 5.47
C LEU A 55 -5.48 -11.79 6.65
N ASN A 56 -4.85 -12.20 7.76
CA ASN A 56 -5.54 -12.48 9.02
C ASN A 56 -5.24 -11.36 10.02
N ALA A 57 -5.67 -10.14 9.68
CA ALA A 57 -5.51 -8.94 10.49
C ALA A 57 -6.86 -8.27 10.75
N GLU A 58 -7.06 -7.77 11.97
CA GLU A 58 -8.28 -7.05 12.36
C GLU A 58 -8.21 -5.58 11.90
N LEU A 59 -7.01 -5.01 11.85
CA LEU A 59 -6.73 -3.65 11.41
C LEU A 59 -5.44 -3.57 10.60
N VAL A 60 -5.50 -2.92 9.44
CA VAL A 60 -4.31 -2.44 8.71
C VAL A 60 -4.26 -0.92 8.78
N VAL A 61 -3.13 -0.38 9.22
CA VAL A 61 -2.81 1.05 9.13
C VAL A 61 -1.71 1.21 8.09
N LEU A 62 -2.02 1.90 7.00
CA LEU A 62 -1.07 2.22 5.94
C LEU A 62 -0.79 3.73 5.96
N SER A 63 0.39 4.08 6.47
CA SER A 63 0.90 5.45 6.51
C SER A 63 1.85 5.65 5.33
N ALA A 64 1.31 6.12 4.22
CA ALA A 64 2.08 6.28 2.98
C ALA A 64 1.48 7.43 2.16
N CYS A 65 2.33 8.34 1.69
CA CYS A 65 1.91 9.51 0.92
C CYS A 65 0.93 9.10 -0.18
N GLU A 66 -0.23 9.77 -0.20
CA GLU A 66 -1.28 9.60 -1.22
C GLU A 66 -1.95 8.21 -1.31
N THR A 67 -1.72 7.28 -0.38
CA THR A 67 -2.29 5.90 -0.46
C THR A 67 -3.80 5.77 -0.25
N GLY A 68 -4.47 6.84 0.18
CA GLY A 68 -5.93 6.96 0.14
C GLY A 68 -6.48 7.54 -1.17
N GLN A 69 -5.61 7.97 -2.09
CA GLN A 69 -6.00 8.32 -3.45
C GLN A 69 -6.04 7.06 -4.33
N GLY A 70 -6.91 7.10 -5.33
CA GLY A 70 -7.16 6.00 -6.25
C GLY A 70 -8.24 6.42 -7.24
N LYS A 71 -8.59 5.54 -8.18
CA LYS A 71 -9.66 5.86 -9.13
C LYS A 71 -11.00 5.90 -8.38
N ILE A 72 -11.64 7.06 -8.32
CA ILE A 72 -12.97 7.21 -7.70
C ILE A 72 -14.01 6.67 -8.68
N THR A 73 -14.83 5.73 -8.21
CA THR A 73 -16.00 5.17 -8.89
C THR A 73 -17.24 5.36 -8.04
N GLY A 74 -18.43 5.03 -8.56
CA GLY A 74 -19.70 5.18 -7.84
C GLY A 74 -19.79 4.36 -6.55
N ASP A 75 -18.90 3.39 -6.35
CA ASP A 75 -18.81 2.50 -5.18
C ASP A 75 -17.59 2.81 -4.27
N GLY A 76 -16.85 3.90 -4.52
CA GLY A 76 -15.75 4.36 -3.66
C GLY A 76 -14.40 4.48 -4.37
N VAL A 77 -13.32 4.31 -3.62
CA VAL A 77 -11.94 4.42 -4.14
C VAL A 77 -11.44 3.04 -4.58
N ILE A 78 -10.99 2.94 -5.83
CA ILE A 78 -10.27 1.77 -6.35
C ILE A 78 -8.77 2.00 -6.17
N GLY A 79 -8.13 1.16 -5.36
CA GLY A 79 -6.70 1.20 -5.09
C GLY A 79 -6.32 0.31 -3.89
N LEU A 80 -5.22 0.64 -3.22
CA LEU A 80 -4.67 -0.12 -2.10
C LEU A 80 -5.66 -0.41 -0.97
N SER A 81 -6.52 0.57 -0.63
CA SER A 81 -7.54 0.41 0.42
C SER A 81 -8.55 -0.70 0.08
N ARG A 82 -9.01 -0.76 -1.17
CA ARG A 82 -9.94 -1.80 -1.64
C ARG A 82 -9.27 -3.16 -1.69
N SER A 83 -8.01 -3.23 -2.11
CA SER A 83 -7.25 -4.48 -2.11
C SER A 83 -7.06 -5.04 -0.71
N LEU A 84 -6.77 -4.20 0.30
CA LEU A 84 -6.64 -4.63 1.69
C LEU A 84 -7.95 -5.18 2.25
N ILE A 85 -9.09 -4.55 1.93
CA ILE A 85 -10.41 -5.04 2.31
C ILE A 85 -10.70 -6.38 1.64
N ALA A 86 -10.42 -6.50 0.33
CA ALA A 86 -10.60 -7.74 -0.44
C ALA A 86 -9.75 -8.89 0.10
N ALA A 87 -8.55 -8.59 0.59
CA ALA A 87 -7.63 -9.54 1.21
C ALA A 87 -8.13 -10.10 2.57
N GLY A 88 -9.28 -9.63 3.06
CA GLY A 88 -9.92 -10.12 4.28
C GLY A 88 -9.75 -9.22 5.52
N VAL A 89 -9.26 -8.00 5.35
CA VAL A 89 -9.05 -7.06 6.47
C VAL A 89 -10.36 -6.30 6.78
N PRO A 90 -10.95 -6.45 7.99
CA PRO A 90 -12.22 -5.80 8.32
C PRO A 90 -12.14 -4.28 8.48
N SER A 91 -10.97 -3.74 8.81
CA SER A 91 -10.78 -2.30 9.04
C SER A 91 -9.45 -1.83 8.50
N VAL A 92 -9.48 -0.75 7.72
CA VAL A 92 -8.29 -0.19 7.07
C VAL A 92 -8.25 1.32 7.33
N VAL A 93 -7.09 1.80 7.76
CA VAL A 93 -6.79 3.23 7.90
C VAL A 93 -5.70 3.58 6.90
N VAL A 94 -5.99 4.51 6.00
CA VAL A 94 -5.05 5.00 4.97
C VAL A 94 -4.95 6.53 5.05
N SER A 95 -3.82 7.09 4.60
CA SER A 95 -3.65 8.55 4.47
C SER A 95 -4.20 9.07 3.13
N LEU A 96 -5.24 9.89 3.17
CA LEU A 96 -5.90 10.45 1.97
C LEU A 96 -5.08 11.53 1.23
N TRP A 97 -4.15 12.22 1.91
CA TRP A 97 -3.38 13.32 1.33
C TRP A 97 -1.92 13.29 1.80
N SER A 98 -0.98 13.59 0.89
CA SER A 98 0.38 13.98 1.25
C SER A 98 0.35 15.23 2.13
N VAL A 99 1.09 15.22 3.23
CA VAL A 99 1.48 16.48 3.88
C VAL A 99 2.67 16.99 3.07
N ASP A 100 2.51 18.15 2.44
CA ASP A 100 3.56 18.77 1.62
C ASP A 100 4.78 19.11 2.49
N ASP A 101 5.89 18.41 2.27
CA ASP A 101 7.17 18.64 2.98
C ASP A 101 7.68 20.08 2.81
N LYS A 102 7.20 20.83 1.79
CA LYS A 102 7.57 22.24 1.57
C LYS A 102 7.19 23.16 2.73
N SER A 103 6.19 22.81 3.53
CA SER A 103 5.81 23.59 4.72
C SER A 103 6.88 23.57 5.82
N THR A 104 7.84 22.63 5.78
CA THR A 104 8.88 22.44 6.80
C THR A 104 10.22 23.12 6.42
N MET A 105 10.29 23.81 5.28
CA MET A 105 11.55 24.40 4.79
C MET A 105 11.87 25.81 5.35
N LEU A 106 11.03 26.36 6.25
CA LEU A 106 11.20 27.70 6.85
C LEU A 106 11.99 27.71 8.17
N ALA A 107 12.99 26.84 8.32
CA ALA A 107 13.96 26.92 9.41
C ALA A 107 15.39 26.86 8.86
N LYS A 108 15.76 27.85 8.04
CA LYS A 108 17.17 28.25 7.93
C LYS A 108 17.28 29.70 8.37
N LYS A 109 17.85 29.88 9.56
CA LYS A 109 18.42 31.14 10.03
C LYS A 109 19.78 31.35 9.37
#